data_AF-A0AAV1GLS9-F1
#
_entry.id   AF-A0AAV1GLS9-F1
#
_cell.length_a   1.000
_cell.length_b   1.000
_cell.length_c   1.000
_cell.angle_alpha   90.00
_cell.angle_beta   90.00
_cell.angle_gamma   90.00
#
_symmetry.space_group_name_H-M   'P 1'
#
loop_
_entity.id
_entity.type
_entity.pdbx_description
1 polymer ?
#
loop_
_entity_poly.entity_id
_entity_poly.type
_entity_poly.pdbx_seq_one_letter_code
_entity_poly.pdbx_strand_id
1 'polypeptide(L)'
;MALQVSESDQIKQFKEFLGTYNKVTENCFMDCVKDFTTREVKAEESSCSESCLQKYLKMTQRISMRFQEYHIQQNEALAAKAGLLDLQSPGSPKTARPQDRRGGCVQDLVDTINADIDRRSEESPH
;
A
#
# COMPACT_ATOMS: atom_id res chain seq x y z
N MET A 1 -14.63 10.00 14.38
CA MET A 1 -13.97 9.40 15.57
C MET A 1 -12.48 9.43 15.28
N ALA A 2 -11.69 10.23 15.99
CA ALA A 2 -10.24 10.19 15.83
C ALA A 2 -9.75 8.83 16.34
N LEU A 3 -9.05 8.06 15.49
CA LEU A 3 -8.39 6.83 15.93
C LEU A 3 -7.33 7.23 16.96
N GLN A 4 -7.58 6.94 18.24
CA GLN A 4 -6.52 6.91 19.23
C GLN A 4 -5.69 5.65 18.94
N VAL A 5 -4.58 5.81 18.21
CA VAL A 5 -3.54 4.79 18.13
C VAL A 5 -3.05 4.59 19.57
N SER A 6 -3.18 3.38 20.11
CA SER A 6 -2.72 3.12 21.47
C SER A 6 -1.20 3.32 21.52
N GLU A 7 -0.66 3.82 22.64
CA GLU A 7 0.79 4.00 22.80
C GLU A 7 1.56 2.70 22.51
N SER A 8 0.94 1.56 22.86
CA SER A 8 1.47 0.23 22.57
C SER A 8 1.55 -0.08 21.06
N ASP A 9 0.60 0.40 20.26
CA ASP A 9 0.59 0.18 18.80
C ASP A 9 1.57 1.11 18.09
N GLN A 10 1.75 2.34 18.61
CA GLN A 10 2.78 3.24 18.12
C GLN A 10 4.19 2.67 18.33
N ILE A 11 4.46 2.07 19.50
CA ILE A 11 5.73 1.38 19.78
C ILE A 11 5.93 0.17 18.86
N LYS A 12 4.88 -0.62 18.60
CA LYS A 12 4.97 -1.75 17.66
C LYS A 12 5.30 -1.29 16.25
N GLN A 13 4.60 -0.27 15.74
CA GLN A 13 4.87 0.28 14.41
C GLN A 13 6.30 0.79 14.28
N PHE A 14 6.82 1.47 15.31
CA PHE A 14 8.20 1.93 15.31
C PHE A 14 9.21 0.78 15.30
N LYS A 15 8.97 -0.28 16.08
CA LYS A 15 9.81 -1.49 16.05
C LYS A 15 9.79 -2.17 14.69
N GLU A 16 8.63 -2.26 14.05
CA GLU A 16 8.49 -2.85 12.71
C GLU A 16 9.20 -2.01 11.65
N PHE A 17 9.11 -0.69 11.77
CA PHE A 17 9.86 0.25 10.93
C PHE A 17 11.38 0.03 11.07
N LEU A 18 11.90 -0.04 12.29
CA LEU A 18 13.33 -0.29 12.52
C LEU A 18 13.78 -1.65 11.99
N GLY A 19 12.94 -2.69 12.14
CA GLY A 19 13.20 -4.01 11.56
C GLY A 19 13.30 -3.94 10.02
N THR A 20 12.38 -3.22 9.39
CA THR A 20 12.38 -3.02 7.93
C THR A 20 13.58 -2.18 7.48
N TYR A 21 13.91 -1.12 8.21
CA TYR A 21 15.09 -0.27 7.94
C TYR A 21 16.38 -1.10 7.90
N ASN A 22 16.59 -1.95 8.92
CA ASN A 22 17.77 -2.81 8.98
C ASN A 22 17.78 -3.80 7.82
N LYS A 23 16.62 -4.39 7.48
CA LYS A 23 16.52 -5.35 6.38
C LYS A 23 16.84 -4.74 5.03
N VAL A 24 16.33 -3.55 4.75
CA VAL A 24 16.61 -2.83 3.50
C VAL A 24 18.06 -2.41 3.42
N THR A 25 18.61 -1.93 4.53
CA THR A 25 20.02 -1.52 4.60
C THR A 25 20.95 -2.69 4.30
N GLU A 26 20.68 -3.87 4.88
CA GLU A 26 21.43 -5.10 4.60
C GLU A 26 21.34 -5.47 3.12
N ASN A 27 20.13 -5.54 2.56
CA ASN A 27 19.91 -5.93 1.17
C ASN A 27 20.61 -4.95 0.20
N CYS A 28 20.42 -3.65 0.38
CA CYS A 28 21.02 -2.66 -0.51
C CYS A 28 22.55 -2.62 -0.38
N PHE A 29 23.10 -2.85 0.82
CA PHE A 29 24.53 -2.98 1.00
C PHE A 29 25.08 -4.18 0.21
N MET A 30 24.46 -5.36 0.33
CA MET A 30 24.89 -6.58 -0.36
C MET A 30 24.76 -6.48 -1.89
N ASP A 31 23.75 -5.77 -2.39
CA ASP A 31 23.51 -5.63 -3.83
C ASP A 31 24.34 -4.52 -4.49
N CYS A 32 24.64 -3.43 -3.76
CA CYS A 32 25.25 -2.23 -4.32
C CYS A 32 26.71 -2.01 -3.94
N VAL A 33 27.15 -2.39 -2.74
CA VAL A 33 28.53 -2.18 -2.29
C VAL A 33 29.38 -3.37 -2.72
N LYS A 34 30.17 -3.15 -3.77
CA LYS A 34 30.94 -4.20 -4.45
C LYS A 34 32.42 -3.88 -4.54
N ASP A 35 32.80 -2.62 -4.29
CA ASP A 35 34.18 -2.19 -4.33
C ASP A 35 34.73 -1.96 -2.93
N PHE A 36 35.70 -2.79 -2.54
CA PHE A 36 36.34 -2.72 -1.22
C PHE A 36 37.77 -2.15 -1.29
N THR A 37 38.11 -1.42 -2.35
CA THR A 37 39.44 -0.79 -2.50
C THR A 37 39.57 0.51 -1.73
N THR A 38 38.45 1.18 -1.42
CA THR A 38 38.38 2.44 -0.68
C THR A 38 37.46 2.33 0.52
N ARG A 39 37.68 3.17 1.55
CA ARG A 39 36.78 3.29 2.70
C ARG A 39 35.57 4.19 2.44
N GLU A 40 35.57 4.88 1.31
CA GLU A 40 34.52 5.79 0.87
C GLU A 40 33.59 5.08 -0.12
N VAL A 41 32.30 5.40 -0.04
CA VAL A 41 31.27 4.90 -0.96
C VAL A 41 31.43 5.61 -2.29
N LYS A 42 31.58 4.85 -3.38
CA LYS A 42 31.72 5.44 -4.72
C LYS A 42 30.37 6.01 -5.20
N ALA A 43 30.41 7.02 -6.06
CA ALA A 43 29.20 7.65 -6.59
C ALA A 43 28.24 6.65 -7.28
N GLU A 44 28.78 5.62 -7.95
CA GLU A 44 27.99 4.52 -8.53
C GLU A 44 27.25 3.69 -7.48
N GLU A 45 27.90 3.41 -6.33
CA GLU A 45 27.31 2.64 -5.23
C GLU A 45 26.26 3.47 -4.48
N SER A 46 26.48 4.79 -4.34
CA SER A 46 25.48 5.72 -3.80
C SER A 46 24.22 5.75 -4.67
N SER A 47 24.37 5.93 -6.00
CA SER A 47 23.25 5.93 -6.94
C SER A 47 22.50 4.60 -6.96
N CYS A 48 23.24 3.48 -6.89
CA CYS A 48 22.66 2.14 -6.76
C CYS A 48 21.84 2.02 -5.47
N SER A 49 22.37 2.47 -4.34
CA SER A 49 21.73 2.38 -3.02
C SER A 49 20.42 3.18 -2.96
N GLU A 50 20.40 4.39 -3.52
CA GLU A 50 19.18 5.20 -3.66
C GLU A 50 18.13 4.48 -4.52
N SER A 51 18.55 3.95 -5.67
CA SER A 51 17.68 3.19 -6.56
C SER A 51 17.15 1.91 -5.92
N CYS A 52 17.98 1.22 -5.12
CA CYS A 52 17.61 0.03 -4.37
C CYS A 52 16.52 0.34 -3.35
N LEU A 53 16.69 1.38 -2.53
CA LEU A 53 15.69 1.80 -1.56
C LEU A 53 14.36 2.17 -2.24
N GLN A 54 14.41 2.97 -3.31
CA GLN A 54 13.21 3.36 -4.06
C GLN A 54 12.49 2.15 -4.68
N LYS A 55 13.23 1.19 -5.24
CA LYS A 55 12.67 -0.07 -5.76
C LYS A 55 12.04 -0.90 -4.66
N TYR A 56 12.71 -1.04 -3.52
CA TYR A 56 12.19 -1.78 -2.37
C TYR A 56 10.86 -1.19 -1.88
N LEU A 57 10.80 0.12 -1.65
CA LEU A 57 9.59 0.77 -1.16
C LEU A 57 8.41 0.62 -2.15
N LYS A 58 8.67 0.81 -3.44
CA LYS A 58 7.65 0.61 -4.50
C LYS A 58 7.20 -0.85 -4.59
N MET A 59 8.13 -1.78 -4.45
CA MET A 59 7.84 -3.22 -4.43
C MET A 59 6.95 -3.57 -3.23
N THR A 60 7.32 -3.15 -2.02
CA THR A 60 6.56 -3.42 -0.79
C THR A 60 5.13 -2.86 -0.86
N GLN A 61 4.95 -1.65 -1.39
CA GLN A 61 3.62 -1.08 -1.64
C GLN A 61 2.80 -1.92 -2.63
N ARG A 62 3.43 -2.32 -3.75
CA ARG A 62 2.75 -3.16 -4.76
C ARG A 62 2.36 -4.53 -4.20
N ILE A 63 3.23 -5.17 -3.44
CA ILE A 63 2.95 -6.45 -2.78
C ILE A 63 1.80 -6.28 -1.80
N SER A 64 1.82 -5.24 -0.97
CA SER A 64 0.74 -4.95 -0.01
C SER A 64 -0.62 -4.82 -0.72
N MET A 65 -0.70 -4.08 -1.82
CA MET A 65 -1.93 -3.96 -2.61
C MET A 65 -2.44 -5.31 -3.11
N ARG A 66 -1.57 -6.13 -3.72
CA ARG A 66 -1.97 -7.46 -4.24
C ARG A 66 -2.38 -8.40 -3.12
N PHE A 67 -1.72 -8.32 -1.98
CA PHE A 67 -2.05 -9.12 -0.81
C PHE A 67 -3.43 -8.76 -0.25
N GLN A 68 -3.74 -7.46 -0.15
CA GLN A 68 -5.06 -6.99 0.25
C GLN A 68 -6.16 -7.43 -0.73
N GLU A 69 -5.92 -7.29 -2.04
CA GLU A 69 -6.85 -7.78 -3.08
C GLU A 69 -7.16 -9.27 -2.89
N TYR A 70 -6.12 -10.08 -2.65
CA TYR A 70 -6.27 -11.52 -2.42
C TYR A 70 -7.06 -11.83 -1.15
N HIS A 71 -6.77 -11.13 -0.05
CA HIS A 71 -7.51 -11.30 1.21
C HIS A 71 -8.99 -10.96 1.09
N ILE A 72 -9.34 -9.91 0.33
CA ILE A 72 -10.73 -9.54 0.07
C ILE A 72 -11.43 -10.66 -0.71
N GLN A 73 -10.83 -11.16 -1.79
CA GLN A 73 -11.41 -12.25 -2.59
C GLN A 73 -11.66 -13.52 -1.76
N GLN A 74 -10.74 -13.87 -0.86
CA GLN A 74 -10.95 -15.00 0.05
C GLN A 74 -12.12 -14.77 1.00
N ASN A 75 -12.22 -13.58 1.59
CA ASN A 75 -13.31 -13.24 2.49
C ASN A 75 -14.67 -13.22 1.78
N GLU A 76 -14.73 -12.71 0.54
CA GLU A 76 -15.95 -12.76 -0.29
C GLU A 76 -16.36 -14.21 -0.58
N ALA A 77 -15.42 -15.09 -0.92
CA ALA A 77 -15.69 -16.51 -1.13
C ALA A 77 -16.14 -17.23 0.15
N LEU A 78 -15.59 -16.86 1.31
CA LEU A 78 -16.01 -17.36 2.62
C LEU A 78 -17.40 -16.84 3.00
N ALA A 79 -17.70 -15.57 2.75
CA ALA A 79 -19.01 -14.97 3.00
C ALA A 79 -20.11 -15.56 2.11
N ALA A 80 -19.79 -15.84 0.83
CA ALA A 80 -20.69 -16.54 -0.07
C ALA A 80 -20.99 -17.97 0.40
N LYS A 81 -19.99 -18.68 0.94
CA LYS A 81 -20.17 -20.01 1.55
C LYS A 81 -20.92 -19.98 2.87
N ALA A 82 -20.89 -18.86 3.60
CA ALA A 82 -21.61 -18.68 4.86
C ALA A 82 -23.09 -18.29 4.68
N GLY A 83 -23.60 -18.18 3.45
CA GLY A 83 -25.03 -18.00 3.18
C GLY A 83 -25.60 -16.62 3.52
N LEU A 84 -24.75 -15.61 3.74
CA LEU A 84 -25.17 -14.26 4.15
C LEU A 84 -25.50 -13.32 2.97
N LEU A 85 -25.91 -13.85 1.81
CA LEU A 85 -26.28 -13.06 0.63
C LEU A 85 -27.80 -12.94 0.40
N ASP A 86 -28.67 -13.50 1.25
CA ASP A 86 -30.12 -13.48 1.03
C ASP A 86 -30.93 -12.47 1.86
N LEU A 87 -30.31 -11.42 2.44
CA LEU A 87 -31.10 -10.35 3.07
C LEU A 87 -30.48 -8.97 2.85
N GLN A 88 -30.53 -8.48 1.60
CA GLN A 88 -30.91 -7.09 1.37
C GLN A 88 -31.48 -6.90 -0.05
N SER A 89 -32.80 -7.10 -0.17
CA SER A 89 -33.77 -6.12 -0.74
C SER A 89 -34.84 -6.75 -1.67
N PRO A 90 -36.14 -6.45 -1.47
CA PRO A 90 -37.19 -6.78 -2.42
C PRO A 90 -37.28 -5.70 -3.51
N GLY A 91 -36.91 -6.01 -4.77
CA GLY A 91 -37.13 -5.08 -5.88
C GLY A 91 -36.31 -5.24 -7.17
N SER A 92 -36.23 -6.45 -7.75
CA SER A 92 -36.14 -6.71 -9.22
C SER A 92 -34.89 -6.21 -10.03
N PRO A 93 -34.71 -6.56 -11.33
CA PRO A 93 -34.33 -7.88 -11.86
C PRO A 93 -33.14 -7.86 -12.88
N LYS A 94 -32.62 -9.05 -13.20
CA LYS A 94 -31.80 -9.48 -14.36
C LYS A 94 -30.28 -9.67 -14.12
N THR A 95 -29.90 -10.94 -14.23
CA THR A 95 -28.64 -11.47 -14.78
C THR A 95 -27.74 -10.43 -15.47
N ALA A 96 -26.78 -9.89 -14.73
CA ALA A 96 -25.58 -9.27 -15.30
C ALA A 96 -24.38 -10.11 -14.84
N ARG A 97 -23.72 -10.78 -15.80
CA ARG A 97 -22.35 -11.27 -15.60
C ARG A 97 -21.48 -10.06 -15.23
N PRO A 98 -20.69 -10.09 -14.14
CA PRO A 98 -19.72 -9.04 -13.90
C PRO A 98 -18.43 -9.37 -14.66
N GLN A 99 -18.44 -9.12 -15.96
CA GLN A 99 -17.23 -8.87 -16.73
C GLN A 99 -17.15 -7.35 -16.86
N ASP A 100 -16.10 -6.76 -16.26
CA ASP A 100 -15.85 -5.32 -16.11
C ASP A 100 -16.36 -4.62 -14.82
N ARG A 101 -15.86 -5.11 -13.68
CA ARG A 101 -15.50 -4.22 -12.56
C ARG A 101 -13.98 -4.20 -12.41
N ARG A 102 -13.28 -3.69 -13.43
CA ARG A 102 -11.84 -3.45 -13.31
C ARG A 102 -11.61 -2.20 -12.45
N GLY A 103 -11.25 -2.42 -11.18
CA GLY A 103 -10.28 -1.56 -10.49
C GLY A 103 -10.75 -0.25 -9.83
N GLY A 104 -12.05 0.00 -9.67
CA GLY A 104 -12.55 1.30 -9.17
C GLY A 104 -12.16 1.65 -7.74
N CYS A 105 -12.30 0.76 -6.76
CA CYS A 105 -12.40 1.21 -5.36
C CYS A 105 -11.17 1.96 -4.79
N VAL A 106 -9.95 1.67 -5.25
CA VAL A 106 -8.73 2.38 -4.79
C VAL A 106 -8.41 3.58 -5.68
N GLN A 107 -8.64 3.49 -6.98
CA GLN A 107 -8.42 4.62 -7.90
C GLN A 107 -9.46 5.71 -7.66
N ASP A 108 -10.74 5.35 -7.46
CA ASP A 108 -11.82 6.25 -7.02
C ASP A 108 -11.47 6.94 -5.70
N LEU A 109 -10.82 6.24 -4.76
CA LEU A 109 -10.38 6.85 -3.49
C LEU A 109 -9.22 7.83 -3.69
N VAL A 110 -8.24 7.49 -4.55
CA VAL A 110 -7.13 8.38 -4.89
C VAL A 110 -7.61 9.62 -5.66
N ASP A 111 -8.53 9.45 -6.59
CA ASP A 111 -9.11 10.55 -7.38
C ASP A 111 -10.01 11.44 -6.51
N THR A 112 -10.75 10.85 -5.56
CA THR A 112 -11.51 11.62 -4.56
C THR A 112 -10.59 12.42 -3.64
N ILE A 113 -9.51 11.81 -3.14
CA ILE A 113 -8.52 12.51 -2.29
C ILE A 113 -7.86 13.66 -3.05
N ASN A 114 -7.48 13.43 -4.32
CA ASN A 114 -6.87 14.48 -5.14
C ASN A 114 -7.87 15.62 -5.45
N ALA A 115 -9.14 15.31 -5.70
CA ALA A 115 -10.18 16.32 -5.90
C ALA A 115 -10.47 17.14 -4.62
N ASP A 116 -10.43 16.50 -3.44
CA ASP A 116 -10.55 17.20 -2.14
C ASP A 116 -9.34 18.11 -1.85
N ILE A 117 -8.13 17.71 -2.26
CA ILE A 117 -6.93 18.56 -2.15
C ILE A 117 -7.04 19.78 -3.07
N ASP A 118 -7.47 19.59 -4.32
CA ASP A 118 -7.62 20.68 -5.30
C ASP A 118 -8.65 21.71 -4.82
N ARG A 119 -9.79 21.24 -4.31
CA ARG A 119 -10.85 22.10 -3.75
C ARG A 119 -10.41 22.90 -2.52
N ARG A 120 -9.46 22.39 -1.73
CA ARG A 120 -8.86 23.11 -0.58
C ARG A 120 -7.91 24.23 -0.99
N SER A 121 -7.48 24.25 -2.26
CA SER A 121 -6.57 25.23 -2.84
C SER A 121 -7.29 26.50 -3.31
N GLU A 122 -8.56 26.37 -3.73
CA GLU A 122 -9.40 27.49 -4.20
C GLU A 122 -10.16 28.21 -3.06
N GLU A 123 -10.24 27.61 -1.87
CA GLU A 123 -10.87 28.21 -0.67
C GLU A 123 -9.87 28.99 0.21
N SER A 124 -8.86 29.63 -0.39
CA SER A 124 -8.03 30.64 0.28
C SER A 124 -8.48 32.04 -0.19
N PRO A 125 -9.37 32.71 0.55
CA PRO A 125 -9.67 34.11 0.31
C PRO A 125 -8.50 34.94 0.84
N HIS A 126 -8.00 35.80 -0.03
CA HIS A 126 -7.18 36.94 0.34
C HIS A 126 -7.98 37.97 1.16
#